data_AF-A0A957PJI3-F1
#
_entry.id   AF-A0A957PJI3-F1
#
_cell.length_a   1.000
_cell.length_b   1.000
_cell.length_c   1.000
_cell.angle_alpha   90.00
_cell.angle_beta   90.00
_cell.angle_gamma   90.00
#
_symmetry.space_group_name_H-M   'P 1'
#
loop_
_entity.id
_entity.type
_entity.pdbx_description
1 polymer ?
#
loop_
_entity_poly.entity_id
_entity_poly.type
_entity_poly.pdbx_seq_one_letter_code
_entity_poly.pdbx_strand_id
1 'polypeptide(L)'
;MSFIDRVDPELRPGVEAFPPDLLDLNDIPGTRQKLASLFGALPAPVVAGVSSEDHHVPGPPGAPDVLVRVYRPDGAGMRPALLWIHGGGYVLGDIE
;
A
#
# COMPACT_ATOMS: atom_id res chain seq x y z
N MET A 1 -30.18 14.43 8.54
CA MET A 1 -29.32 13.70 7.60
C MET A 1 -28.13 13.18 8.38
N SER A 2 -27.98 11.86 8.44
CA SER A 2 -26.89 11.18 9.14
C SER A 2 -25.60 11.20 8.31
N PHE A 3 -24.50 10.70 8.88
CA PHE A 3 -23.28 10.46 8.12
C PHE A 3 -23.51 9.47 6.97
N ILE A 4 -24.18 8.35 7.23
CA ILE A 4 -24.37 7.28 6.23
C ILE A 4 -25.25 7.71 5.06
N ASP A 5 -26.19 8.65 5.28
CA ASP A 5 -27.05 9.20 4.21
C ASP A 5 -26.24 9.96 3.13
N ARG A 6 -25.02 10.41 3.46
CA ARG A 6 -24.12 11.13 2.55
C ARG A 6 -23.10 10.23 1.85
N VAL A 7 -23.04 8.96 2.23
CA VAL A 7 -22.17 7.96 1.61
C VAL A 7 -22.89 7.42 0.38
N ASP A 8 -22.15 7.28 -0.72
CA ASP A 8 -22.63 6.61 -1.94
C ASP A 8 -23.24 5.24 -1.56
N PRO A 9 -24.45 4.90 -2.04
CA PRO A 9 -25.09 3.62 -1.72
C PRO A 9 -24.19 2.39 -1.93
N GLU A 10 -23.32 2.40 -2.93
CA GLU A 10 -22.41 1.28 -3.23
C GLU A 10 -21.33 1.08 -2.14
N LEU A 11 -20.97 2.15 -1.42
CA LEU A 11 -19.92 2.12 -0.40
C LEU A 11 -20.45 1.85 1.01
N ARG A 12 -21.75 2.01 1.26
CA ARG A 12 -22.35 1.88 2.60
C ARG A 12 -22.07 0.52 3.25
N PRO A 13 -22.22 -0.63 2.56
CA PRO A 13 -21.95 -1.93 3.19
C PRO A 13 -20.51 -2.05 3.67
N GLY A 14 -19.55 -1.51 2.90
CA GLY A 14 -18.14 -1.51 3.26
C GLY A 14 -17.84 -0.62 4.47
N VAL A 15 -18.47 0.56 4.54
CA VAL A 15 -18.33 1.48 5.67
C VAL A 15 -18.93 0.88 6.95
N GLU A 16 -20.09 0.22 6.86
CA GLU A 16 -20.75 -0.42 8.00
C GLU A 16 -19.97 -1.65 8.51
N ALA A 17 -19.31 -2.37 7.61
CA ALA A 17 -18.44 -3.50 7.96
C ALA A 17 -17.03 -3.08 8.43
N PHE A 18 -16.66 -1.80 8.30
CA PHE A 18 -15.32 -1.33 8.60
C PHE A 18 -15.08 -1.36 10.12
N PRO A 19 -14.09 -2.14 10.62
CA PRO A 19 -13.85 -2.21 12.05
C PRO A 19 -13.36 -0.86 12.58
N PRO A 20 -13.99 -0.29 13.62
CA PRO A 20 -13.64 1.04 14.11
C PRO A 20 -12.23 1.12 14.71
N ASP A 21 -11.68 -0.02 15.14
CA ASP A 21 -10.34 -0.18 15.73
C ASP A 21 -9.30 -0.68 14.70
N LEU A 22 -9.65 -0.73 13.41
CA LEU A 22 -8.73 -1.21 12.38
C LEU A 22 -7.48 -0.30 12.26
N LEU A 23 -7.64 1.00 12.48
CA LEU A 23 -6.60 2.02 12.35
C LEU A 23 -6.33 2.74 13.68
N ASP A 24 -5.97 1.99 14.73
CA ASP A 24 -5.61 2.60 16.02
C ASP A 24 -4.20 3.20 15.97
N LEU A 25 -4.12 4.52 15.88
CA LEU A 25 -2.85 5.26 15.85
C LEU A 25 -2.23 5.46 17.25
N ASN A 26 -2.91 5.06 18.33
CA ASN A 26 -2.31 5.03 19.67
C ASN A 26 -1.45 3.77 19.89
N ASP A 27 -1.65 2.72 19.08
CA ASP A 27 -0.85 1.50 19.05
C ASP A 27 -0.36 1.20 17.63
N ILE A 28 0.64 1.97 17.17
CA ILE A 28 1.21 1.82 15.83
C ILE A 28 1.78 0.41 15.59
N PRO A 29 2.58 -0.20 16.51
CA PRO A 29 3.08 -1.55 16.30
C PRO A 29 1.96 -2.60 16.17
N GLY A 30 0.96 -2.56 17.05
CA GLY A 30 -0.18 -3.48 16.99
C GLY A 30 -1.00 -3.28 15.70
N THR A 31 -1.22 -2.04 15.30
CA THR A 31 -1.92 -1.72 14.04
C THR A 31 -1.16 -2.23 12.81
N ARG A 32 0.18 -2.08 12.76
CA ARG A 32 0.99 -2.65 11.66
C ARG A 32 0.81 -4.16 11.55
N GLN A 33 0.90 -4.87 12.66
CA GLN A 33 0.74 -6.33 12.69
C GLN A 33 -0.68 -6.75 12.26
N LYS A 34 -1.69 -6.03 12.72
CA LYS A 34 -3.10 -6.26 12.35
C LYS A 34 -3.29 -6.09 10.84
N LEU A 35 -2.81 -4.98 10.27
CA LEU A 35 -2.92 -4.70 8.83
C LEU A 35 -2.15 -5.71 7.98
N ALA A 36 -0.91 -6.05 8.35
CA ALA A 36 -0.14 -7.08 7.66
C ALA A 36 -0.85 -8.44 7.67
N SER A 37 -1.54 -8.79 8.77
CA SER A 37 -2.28 -10.06 8.85
C SER A 37 -3.56 -10.05 8.00
N LEU A 38 -4.23 -8.90 7.87
CA LEU A 38 -5.46 -8.77 7.09
C LEU A 38 -5.19 -8.65 5.59
N PHE A 39 -4.15 -7.92 5.20
CA PHE A 39 -3.86 -7.58 3.80
C PHE A 39 -2.71 -8.38 3.20
N GLY A 40 -1.74 -8.83 4.00
CA GLY A 40 -0.58 -9.62 3.54
C GLY A 40 -0.84 -11.11 3.39
N ALA A 41 -2.09 -11.57 3.58
CA ALA A 41 -2.44 -12.99 3.49
C ALA A 41 -2.43 -13.55 2.06
N LEU A 42 -2.46 -12.68 1.05
CA LEU A 42 -2.36 -13.07 -0.35
C LEU A 42 -1.24 -12.28 -1.02
N PRO A 43 -0.32 -12.94 -1.74
CA PRO A 43 0.68 -12.24 -2.51
C PRO A 43 -0.02 -11.33 -3.53
N ALA A 44 0.58 -10.18 -3.80
CA ALA A 44 0.09 -9.27 -4.83
C ALA A 44 -0.13 -10.06 -6.14
N PRO A 45 -1.28 -9.88 -6.81
CA PRO A 45 -1.58 -10.63 -8.01
C PRO A 45 -0.54 -10.34 -9.09
N VAL A 46 -0.01 -11.39 -9.70
CA VAL A 46 0.89 -11.24 -10.86
C VAL A 46 0.10 -10.60 -11.99
N VAL A 47 0.59 -9.44 -12.45
CA VAL A 47 0.00 -8.74 -13.59
C VAL A 47 0.62 -9.31 -14.87
N ALA A 48 -0.19 -9.97 -15.69
CA ALA A 48 0.27 -10.57 -16.93
C ALA A 48 0.93 -9.51 -17.85
N GLY A 49 2.12 -9.82 -18.35
CA GLY A 49 2.90 -8.92 -19.20
C GLY A 49 3.63 -7.79 -18.45
N VAL A 50 3.75 -7.88 -17.12
CA VAL A 50 4.51 -6.95 -16.30
C VAL A 50 5.47 -7.73 -15.41
N SER A 51 6.77 -7.44 -15.52
CA SER A 51 7.79 -7.92 -14.60
C SER A 51 7.95 -6.95 -13.42
N SER A 52 8.38 -7.47 -12.27
CA SER A 52 8.73 -6.68 -11.09
C SER A 52 10.12 -7.05 -10.59
N GLU A 53 10.96 -6.06 -10.32
CA GLU A 53 12.32 -6.23 -9.81
C GLU A 53 12.58 -5.29 -8.63
N ASP A 54 13.28 -5.80 -7.62
CA ASP A 54 13.67 -5.02 -6.44
C ASP A 54 15.07 -4.47 -6.60
N HIS A 55 15.20 -3.18 -6.34
CA HIS A 55 16.45 -2.44 -6.39
C HIS A 55 16.71 -1.78 -5.03
N HIS A 56 17.97 -1.79 -4.60
CA HIS A 56 18.41 -0.98 -3.46
C HIS A 56 19.09 0.27 -4.01
N VAL A 57 18.48 1.43 -3.77
CA VAL A 57 18.95 2.73 -4.25
C VAL A 57 19.67 3.44 -3.11
N PRO A 58 20.87 4.03 -3.34
CA PRO A 58 21.59 4.74 -2.30
C PRO A 58 20.76 5.83 -1.63
N GLY A 59 20.68 5.78 -0.30
CA GLY A 59 20.04 6.81 0.50
C GLY A 59 20.90 8.09 0.61
N PRO A 60 20.36 9.15 1.24
CA PRO A 60 21.15 10.33 1.63
C PRO A 60 22.36 9.95 2.51
N PRO A 61 23.40 10.82 2.61
CA PRO A 61 24.57 10.54 3.44
C PRO A 61 24.21 10.14 4.87
N GLY A 62 24.64 8.94 5.28
CA GLY A 62 24.39 8.38 6.62
C GLY A 62 23.06 7.62 6.78
N ALA A 63 22.22 7.56 5.75
CA ALA A 63 21.00 6.76 5.72
C ALA A 63 21.25 5.39 5.03
N PRO A 64 20.46 4.35 5.35
CA PRO A 64 20.51 3.08 4.62
C PRO A 64 20.01 3.26 3.18
N ASP A 65 20.30 2.25 2.34
CA ASP A 65 19.71 2.14 1.01
C ASP A 65 18.18 1.99 1.10
N VAL A 66 17.50 2.51 0.09
CA VAL A 66 16.04 2.46 -0.03
C VAL A 66 15.66 1.35 -1.00
N LEU A 67 14.84 0.41 -0.53
CA LEU A 67 14.23 -0.61 -1.39
C LEU A 67 13.20 0.04 -2.31
N VAL A 68 13.33 -0.21 -3.61
CA VAL A 68 12.41 0.25 -4.66
C VAL A 68 12.04 -0.93 -5.53
N ARG A 69 10.74 -1.26 -5.60
CA ARG A 69 10.20 -2.24 -6.54
C ARG A 69 9.82 -1.55 -7.85
N VAL A 70 10.44 -1.95 -8.95
CA VAL A 70 10.18 -1.43 -10.28
C VAL A 70 9.26 -2.40 -11.02
N TYR A 71 8.10 -1.91 -11.46
CA TYR A 71 7.18 -2.65 -12.30
C TYR A 71 7.34 -2.20 -13.75
N ARG A 72 7.58 -3.13 -14.67
CA ARG A 72 7.86 -2.83 -16.07
C ARG A 72 7.03 -3.72 -17.02
N PRO A 73 6.29 -3.16 -17.98
CA PRO A 73 5.67 -3.95 -19.04
C PRO A 73 6.73 -4.64 -19.91
N ASP A 74 6.49 -5.89 -20.25
CA ASP A 74 7.41 -6.69 -21.07
C ASP A 74 7.61 -6.07 -22.45
N GLY A 75 8.84 -6.14 -22.98
CA GLY A 75 9.20 -5.57 -24.29
C GLY A 75 9.12 -4.04 -24.36
N ALA A 76 8.91 -3.35 -23.25
CA ALA A 76 8.88 -1.88 -23.23
C ALA A 76 10.27 -1.28 -23.52
N GLY A 77 10.34 -0.42 -24.54
CA GLY A 77 11.46 0.52 -24.76
C GLY A 77 11.45 1.69 -23.77
N MET A 78 12.04 2.82 -24.16
CA MET A 78 12.06 4.02 -23.31
C MET A 78 10.66 4.61 -23.15
N ARG A 79 10.24 4.87 -21.89
CA ARG A 79 8.90 5.35 -21.52
C ARG A 79 8.99 6.29 -20.31
N PRO A 80 7.98 7.13 -20.05
CA PRO A 80 7.86 7.85 -18.79
C PRO A 80 7.82 6.89 -17.59
N ALA A 81 8.31 7.37 -16.45
CA ALA A 81 8.24 6.64 -15.18
C ALA A 81 7.22 7.29 -14.25
N LEU A 82 6.53 6.46 -13.45
CA LEU A 82 5.75 6.88 -12.30
C LEU A 82 6.55 6.54 -11.04
N LEU A 83 6.88 7.55 -10.24
CA LEU A 83 7.35 7.34 -8.88
C LEU A 83 6.12 7.27 -7.98
N TRP A 84 5.85 6.07 -7.44
CA TRP A 84 4.77 5.83 -6.50
C TRP A 84 5.31 5.76 -5.07
N ILE A 85 4.64 6.45 -4.15
CA ILE A 85 4.92 6.41 -2.72
C ILE A 85 3.60 6.04 -2.03
N HIS A 86 3.58 4.93 -1.31
CA HIS A 86 2.35 4.43 -0.70
C HIS A 86 1.82 5.36 0.40
N GLY A 87 0.52 5.25 0.69
CA GLY A 87 -0.12 5.94 1.81
C GLY A 87 0.16 5.29 3.16
N GLY A 88 -0.69 5.54 4.16
CA GLY A 88 -0.54 4.96 5.51
C GLY A 88 -0.05 5.94 6.57
N GLY A 89 -0.17 7.25 6.32
CA GLY A 89 0.11 8.29 7.31
C GLY A 89 1.56 8.30 7.80
N TYR A 90 2.50 7.88 6.95
CA TYR A 90 3.95 7.74 7.24
C TYR A 90 4.32 6.70 8.30
N VAL A 91 3.34 5.99 8.86
CA VAL A 91 3.59 5.03 9.93
C VAL A 91 3.04 3.64 9.62
N LEU A 92 2.25 3.46 8.57
CA LEU A 92 1.64 2.18 8.19
C LEU A 92 1.95 1.83 6.73
N GLY A 93 1.88 0.52 6.43
CA GLY A 93 2.11 -0.03 5.10
C GLY A 93 3.58 -0.18 4.74
N ASP A 94 3.83 -1.10 3.82
CA ASP A 94 5.12 -1.33 3.17
C ASP A 94 4.85 -1.92 1.76
N ILE A 95 5.88 -2.49 1.13
CA ILE A 95 5.81 -3.06 -0.22
C ILE A 95 5.42 -4.54 -0.24
N GLU A 96 5.22 -5.15 0.92
CA GLU A 96 4.93 -6.58 1.10
C GLU A 96 3.45 -6.87 1.42
#